data_AF-A0A1S0TKA9-F1
#
_entry.id   AF-A0A1S0TKA9-F1
#
_cell.length_a   1.000
_cell.length_b   1.000
_cell.length_c   1.000
_cell.angle_alpha   90.00
_cell.angle_beta   90.00
_cell.angle_gamma   90.00
#
_symmetry.space_group_name_H-M   'P 1'
#
loop_
_entity.id
_entity.type
_entity.pdbx_description
1 polymer ?
#
loop_
_entity_poly.entity_id
_entity_poly.type
_entity_poly.pdbx_seq_one_letter_code
_entity_poly.pdbx_strand_id
1 'polypeptide(L)'
;MENRESGIRNILKSHRLNDATFSILKFIVTAGVHPQYAILDQYNSYKIGNELFAHTRRKPFAVLHPNSCLALLPEALDYDRSEKGLSNYHQLISFASFIETTKPYICNSLRVPALALLLLSKSVICSEDDYSIVCDDFISYKFPRAMDFFTIVEQATAIRRQLARALNRSLEGDLSDSHALAKSVLSFLRSNVEYILTRRACPDDNRELGFVLPSGEKLSEKGDEETLTSIRLYEAQSDSKLEDELAINRTAEKKPSIEYFCDVCQKTLLFTTAFDILRHQRSH
;
A
#
# COMPACT_ATOMS: atom_id res chain seq x y z
N MET A 1 -11.24 -30.01 -28.71
CA MET A 1 -11.59 -28.64 -28.23
C MET A 1 -11.26 -28.42 -26.75
N GLU A 2 -10.91 -29.45 -25.98
CA GLU A 2 -10.71 -29.38 -24.51
C GLU A 2 -9.43 -28.70 -24.02
N ASN A 3 -8.45 -28.42 -24.89
CA ASN A 3 -7.13 -27.90 -24.48
C ASN A 3 -6.98 -26.38 -24.55
N ARG A 4 -8.00 -25.66 -25.04
CA ARG A 4 -8.00 -24.19 -25.12
C ARG A 4 -8.42 -23.54 -23.80
N GLU A 5 -9.40 -24.13 -23.12
CA GLU A 5 -9.90 -23.59 -21.84
C GLU A 5 -8.90 -23.75 -20.69
N SER A 6 -8.17 -24.87 -20.63
CA SER A 6 -7.11 -25.10 -19.66
C SER A 6 -5.95 -24.12 -19.84
N GLY A 7 -5.54 -23.88 -21.09
CA GLY A 7 -4.53 -22.88 -21.45
C GLY A 7 -4.96 -21.46 -21.06
N ILE A 8 -6.20 -21.07 -21.38
CA ILE A 8 -6.75 -19.75 -21.01
C ILE A 8 -6.84 -19.60 -19.49
N ARG A 9 -7.27 -20.62 -18.74
CA ARG A 9 -7.32 -20.56 -17.27
C ARG A 9 -5.93 -20.46 -16.64
N ASN A 10 -4.93 -21.12 -17.21
CA ASN A 10 -3.54 -21.01 -16.74
C ASN A 10 -2.96 -19.62 -17.02
N ILE A 11 -3.25 -19.04 -18.19
CA ILE A 11 -2.89 -17.65 -18.53
C ILE A 11 -3.61 -16.65 -17.59
N LEU A 12 -4.91 -16.84 -17.36
CA LEU A 12 -5.67 -15.99 -16.43
C LEU A 12 -5.18 -16.11 -14.98
N LYS A 13 -4.69 -17.29 -14.57
CA LYS A 13 -4.03 -17.48 -13.26
C LYS A 13 -2.66 -16.81 -13.20
N SER A 14 -1.86 -16.86 -14.27
CA SER A 14 -0.54 -16.21 -14.30
C SER A 14 -0.61 -14.68 -14.31
N HIS A 15 -1.74 -14.09 -14.69
CA HIS A 15 -1.98 -12.64 -14.63
C HIS A 15 -2.57 -12.15 -13.29
N ARG A 16 -2.83 -13.03 -12.32
CA ARG A 16 -3.29 -12.61 -10.99
C ARG A 16 -2.09 -12.18 -10.16
N LEU A 17 -2.06 -10.89 -9.83
CA LEU A 17 -1.16 -10.36 -8.83
C LEU A 17 -1.47 -11.05 -7.49
N ASN A 18 -0.43 -11.46 -6.78
CA ASN A 18 -0.57 -11.94 -5.41
C ASN A 18 -0.90 -10.78 -4.45
N ASP A 19 -1.39 -11.14 -3.26
CA ASP A 19 -1.87 -10.17 -2.27
C ASP A 19 -0.77 -9.20 -1.80
N ALA A 20 0.48 -9.67 -1.72
CA ALA A 20 1.64 -8.85 -1.38
C ALA A 20 1.83 -7.71 -2.40
N THR A 21 1.85 -8.08 -3.68
CA THR A 21 2.04 -7.13 -4.78
C THR A 21 0.85 -6.19 -4.90
N PHE A 22 -0.36 -6.69 -4.69
CA PHE A 22 -1.55 -5.84 -4.66
C PHE A 22 -1.50 -4.81 -3.52
N SER A 23 -1.00 -5.20 -2.35
CA SER A 23 -0.85 -4.29 -1.20
C SER A 23 0.18 -3.20 -1.46
N ILE A 24 1.33 -3.56 -2.05
CA ILE A 24 2.37 -2.59 -2.44
C ILE A 24 1.87 -1.66 -3.55
N LEU A 25 1.18 -2.18 -4.57
CA LEU A 25 0.62 -1.34 -5.63
C LEU A 25 -0.42 -0.35 -5.08
N LYS A 26 -1.31 -0.79 -4.20
CA LYS A 26 -2.24 0.11 -3.50
C LYS A 26 -1.50 1.19 -2.73
N PHE A 27 -0.43 0.83 -2.02
CA PHE A 27 0.39 1.78 -1.29
C PHE A 27 1.03 2.83 -2.23
N ILE A 28 1.64 2.39 -3.34
CA ILE A 28 2.26 3.27 -4.35
C ILE A 28 1.21 4.22 -4.95
N VAL A 29 0.05 3.70 -5.37
CA VAL A 29 -1.02 4.54 -5.94
C VAL A 29 -1.52 5.54 -4.89
N THR A 30 -1.70 5.10 -3.65
CA THR A 30 -2.10 5.98 -2.53
C THR A 30 -1.06 7.08 -2.30
N ALA A 31 0.23 6.74 -2.35
CA ALA A 31 1.31 7.72 -2.24
C ALA A 31 1.26 8.77 -3.37
N GLY A 32 0.95 8.34 -4.60
CA GLY A 32 0.83 9.23 -5.76
C GLY A 32 -0.35 10.19 -5.71
N VAL A 33 -1.47 9.80 -5.09
CA VAL A 33 -2.67 10.66 -4.97
C VAL A 33 -2.81 11.35 -3.62
N HIS A 34 -1.99 11.01 -2.62
CA HIS A 34 -2.00 11.66 -1.30
C HIS A 34 -1.86 13.20 -1.46
N PRO A 35 -2.67 14.03 -0.77
CA PRO A 35 -3.52 13.75 0.38
C PRO A 35 -5.00 13.45 0.04
N GLN A 36 -5.28 12.79 -1.10
CA GLN A 36 -6.64 12.41 -1.47
C GLN A 36 -7.05 11.07 -0.87
N TYR A 37 -7.67 11.13 0.31
CA TYR A 37 -8.26 9.97 0.97
C TYR A 37 -9.53 10.33 1.74
N ALA A 38 -10.38 9.33 1.96
CA ALA A 38 -11.65 9.43 2.65
C ALA A 38 -11.81 8.31 3.67
N ILE A 39 -12.57 8.58 4.72
CA ILE A 39 -13.04 7.60 5.70
C ILE A 39 -14.56 7.45 5.56
N LEU A 40 -15.05 6.21 5.59
CA LEU A 40 -16.49 5.98 5.57
C LEU A 40 -17.15 6.52 6.85
N ASP A 41 -18.37 7.02 6.70
CA ASP A 41 -19.17 7.44 7.83
C ASP A 41 -19.54 6.23 8.70
N GLN A 42 -19.09 6.26 9.96
CA GLN A 42 -19.31 5.19 10.92
C GLN A 42 -20.79 4.98 11.30
N TYR A 43 -21.65 5.98 11.07
CA TYR A 43 -23.08 5.91 11.34
C TYR A 43 -23.91 5.58 10.09
N ASN A 44 -23.25 5.38 8.95
CA ASN A 44 -23.88 5.07 7.67
C ASN A 44 -23.50 3.65 7.25
N SER A 45 -24.24 2.67 7.77
CA SER A 45 -24.13 1.30 7.31
C SER A 45 -24.80 1.13 5.95
N TYR A 46 -24.19 0.31 5.10
CA TYR A 46 -24.77 -0.03 3.81
C TYR A 46 -26.13 -0.73 3.99
N LYS A 47 -27.12 -0.27 3.23
CA LYS A 47 -28.39 -0.97 3.00
C LYS A 47 -28.73 -0.82 1.53
N ILE A 48 -29.41 -1.81 0.96
CA ILE A 48 -29.83 -1.76 -0.44
C ILE A 48 -30.66 -0.48 -0.67
N GLY A 49 -30.25 0.34 -1.64
CA GLY A 49 -30.89 1.63 -1.94
C GLY A 49 -30.36 2.83 -1.15
N ASN A 50 -29.52 2.61 -0.12
CA ASN A 50 -28.88 3.70 0.61
C ASN A 50 -27.52 4.06 0.00
N GLU A 51 -27.20 5.34 0.05
CA GLU A 51 -25.88 5.82 -0.33
C GLU A 51 -24.88 5.65 0.79
N LEU A 52 -23.64 5.33 0.40
CA LEU A 52 -22.49 5.32 1.29
C LEU A 52 -21.81 6.68 1.32
N PHE A 53 -21.83 7.32 2.48
CA PHE A 53 -21.14 8.57 2.72
C PHE A 53 -19.70 8.33 3.17
N ALA A 54 -18.80 9.07 2.55
CA ALA A 54 -17.41 9.15 2.90
C ALA A 54 -17.05 10.60 3.24
N HIS A 55 -16.21 10.76 4.25
CA HIS A 55 -15.71 12.05 4.67
C HIS A 55 -14.28 12.20 4.21
N THR A 56 -13.99 13.31 3.56
CA THR A 56 -12.62 13.76 3.33
C THR A 56 -12.32 14.94 4.23
N ARG A 57 -11.04 15.28 4.34
CA ARG A 57 -10.61 16.43 5.14
C ARG A 57 -11.32 17.73 4.74
N ARG A 58 -11.55 17.94 3.44
CA ARG A 58 -12.11 19.20 2.90
C ARG A 58 -13.57 19.11 2.46
N LYS A 59 -14.06 17.90 2.17
CA LYS A 59 -15.42 17.66 1.67
C LYS A 59 -16.04 16.52 2.49
N PRO A 60 -16.85 16.83 3.51
CA PRO A 60 -17.63 15.81 4.21
C PRO A 60 -18.79 15.33 3.33
N PHE A 61 -19.37 14.18 3.66
CA PHE A 61 -20.54 13.61 2.99
C PHE A 61 -20.40 13.44 1.46
N ALA A 62 -19.20 13.13 0.99
CA ALA A 62 -18.98 12.72 -0.39
C ALA A 62 -19.52 11.31 -0.61
N VAL A 63 -19.91 10.99 -1.84
CA VAL A 63 -20.48 9.69 -2.20
C VAL A 63 -19.58 9.01 -3.23
N LEU A 64 -19.49 7.69 -3.20
CA LEU A 64 -18.79 6.96 -4.26
C LEU A 64 -19.51 7.15 -5.60
N HIS A 65 -18.77 7.43 -6.66
CA HIS A 65 -19.37 7.50 -8.00
C HIS A 65 -20.09 6.18 -8.33
N PRO A 66 -21.32 6.19 -8.88
CA PRO A 66 -22.11 4.96 -9.09
C PRO A 66 -21.42 3.89 -9.93
N ASN A 67 -20.59 4.32 -10.90
CA ASN A 67 -19.81 3.41 -11.75
C ASN A 67 -18.43 3.06 -11.17
N SER A 68 -18.12 3.49 -9.95
CA SER A 68 -16.88 3.09 -9.27
C SER A 68 -16.96 1.64 -8.81
N CYS A 69 -15.83 0.92 -8.87
CA CYS A 69 -15.75 -0.47 -8.42
C CYS A 69 -16.21 -0.65 -6.96
N LEU A 70 -15.93 0.32 -6.08
CA LEU A 70 -16.33 0.28 -4.66
C LEU A 70 -17.82 0.60 -4.45
N ALA A 71 -18.47 1.32 -5.38
CA ALA A 71 -19.91 1.55 -5.34
C ALA A 71 -20.68 0.30 -5.83
N LEU A 72 -20.12 -0.40 -6.83
CA LEU A 72 -20.69 -1.63 -7.37
C LEU A 72 -20.47 -2.85 -6.46
N LEU A 73 -19.46 -2.81 -5.59
CA LEU A 73 -19.16 -3.85 -4.61
C LEU A 73 -19.03 -3.26 -3.20
N PRO A 74 -20.14 -2.81 -2.58
CA PRO A 74 -20.12 -2.18 -1.26
C PRO A 74 -19.67 -3.13 -0.14
N GLU A 75 -19.87 -4.44 -0.32
CA GLU A 75 -19.38 -5.49 0.59
C GLU A 75 -17.85 -5.44 0.77
N ALA A 76 -17.10 -4.96 -0.24
CA ALA A 76 -15.65 -4.83 -0.14
C ALA A 76 -15.19 -3.72 0.82
N LEU A 77 -16.11 -2.87 1.26
CA LEU A 77 -15.89 -1.80 2.24
C LEU A 77 -16.35 -2.17 3.64
N ASP A 78 -17.10 -3.27 3.76
CA ASP A 78 -17.51 -3.81 5.04
C ASP A 78 -16.37 -4.64 5.63
N TYR A 79 -16.15 -4.48 6.93
CA TYR A 79 -15.10 -5.20 7.64
C TYR A 79 -15.47 -5.32 9.12
N ASP A 80 -14.99 -6.38 9.77
CA ASP A 80 -15.35 -6.70 11.14
C ASP A 80 -14.87 -5.61 12.11
N ARG A 81 -15.80 -5.10 12.92
CA ARG A 81 -15.54 -4.11 13.98
C ARG A 81 -16.31 -4.49 15.23
N SER A 82 -15.72 -4.29 16.40
CA SER A 82 -16.47 -4.38 17.65
C SER A 82 -17.49 -3.24 17.78
N GLU A 83 -18.41 -3.37 18.74
CA GLU A 83 -19.37 -2.30 19.08
C GLU A 83 -18.68 -0.97 19.45
N LYS A 84 -17.45 -1.04 19.95
CA LYS A 84 -16.64 0.13 20.30
C LYS A 84 -15.80 0.67 19.12
N GLY A 85 -15.99 0.13 17.92
CA GLY A 85 -15.27 0.52 16.71
C GLY A 85 -13.84 -0.01 16.64
N LEU A 86 -13.49 -1.00 17.46
CA LEU A 86 -12.16 -1.63 17.45
C LEU A 86 -12.05 -2.61 16.27
N SER A 87 -10.99 -2.50 15.48
CA SER A 87 -10.68 -3.43 14.39
C SER A 87 -9.19 -3.38 14.02
N ASN A 88 -8.66 -4.47 13.48
CA ASN A 88 -7.36 -4.52 12.79
C ASN A 88 -7.51 -4.35 11.26
N TYR A 89 -8.73 -4.40 10.73
CA TYR A 89 -9.03 -4.34 9.30
C TYR A 89 -9.48 -2.96 8.83
N HIS A 90 -9.29 -1.91 9.63
CA HIS A 90 -9.65 -0.54 9.26
C HIS A 90 -9.12 -0.14 7.88
N GLN A 91 -10.01 0.40 7.04
CA GLN A 91 -9.70 0.78 5.66
C GLN A 91 -10.04 2.25 5.42
N LEU A 92 -9.26 2.88 4.55
CA LEU A 92 -9.53 4.18 3.96
C LEU A 92 -9.81 4.02 2.47
N ILE A 93 -10.45 5.01 1.88
CA ILE A 93 -10.68 5.11 0.45
C ILE A 93 -9.69 6.13 -0.10
N SER A 94 -8.66 5.67 -0.82
CA SER A 94 -7.81 6.55 -1.62
C SER A 94 -8.48 6.83 -2.95
N PHE A 95 -8.39 8.05 -3.47
CA PHE A 95 -9.05 8.42 -4.72
C PHE A 95 -8.25 9.43 -5.53
N ALA A 96 -8.54 9.55 -6.83
CA ALA A 96 -7.77 10.44 -7.72
C ALA A 96 -8.47 11.76 -8.04
N SER A 97 -9.81 11.80 -7.97
CA SER A 97 -10.57 12.98 -8.38
C SER A 97 -11.98 13.03 -7.78
N PHE A 98 -12.59 14.21 -7.88
CA PHE A 98 -14.00 14.44 -7.62
C PHE A 98 -14.75 14.82 -8.89
N ILE A 99 -16.03 14.48 -8.95
CA ILE A 99 -17.00 15.11 -9.84
C ILE A 99 -18.04 15.82 -8.96
N GLU A 100 -18.25 17.11 -9.18
CA GLU A 100 -19.28 17.88 -8.49
C GLU A 100 -20.48 18.08 -9.39
N THR A 101 -21.64 17.61 -8.92
CA THR A 101 -22.94 17.89 -9.54
C THR A 101 -23.89 18.45 -8.48
N THR A 102 -24.83 17.64 -7.98
CA THR A 102 -25.68 17.96 -6.84
C THR A 102 -24.97 17.70 -5.50
N LYS A 103 -23.97 16.80 -5.52
CA LYS A 103 -23.09 16.46 -4.39
C LYS A 103 -21.73 15.99 -4.90
N PRO A 104 -20.68 15.98 -4.07
CA PRO A 104 -19.35 15.56 -4.51
C PRO A 104 -19.28 14.03 -4.62
N TYR A 105 -18.92 13.56 -5.82
CA TYR A 105 -18.69 12.14 -6.11
C TYR A 105 -17.19 11.82 -6.13
N ILE A 106 -16.78 10.82 -5.35
CA ILE A 106 -15.42 10.27 -5.35
C ILE A 106 -15.26 9.37 -6.57
N CYS A 107 -14.25 9.66 -7.39
CA CYS A 107 -13.95 8.94 -8.62
C CYS A 107 -12.57 8.27 -8.55
N ASN A 108 -12.43 7.12 -9.23
CA ASN A 108 -11.20 6.33 -9.30
C ASN A 108 -10.67 5.99 -7.90
N SER A 109 -11.48 5.25 -7.17
CA SER A 109 -11.25 4.94 -5.76
C SER A 109 -10.70 3.53 -5.56
N LEU A 110 -9.82 3.37 -4.59
CA LEU A 110 -9.33 2.09 -4.10
C LEU A 110 -9.34 2.05 -2.57
N ARG A 111 -9.56 0.85 -2.02
CA ARG A 111 -9.46 0.61 -0.57
C ARG A 111 -8.01 0.34 -0.17
N VAL A 112 -7.54 1.00 0.88
CA VAL A 112 -6.17 0.85 1.43
C VAL A 112 -6.24 0.65 2.95
N PRO A 113 -5.38 -0.19 3.55
CA PRO A 113 -5.28 -0.29 5.00
C PRO A 113 -5.05 1.08 5.63
N ALA A 114 -5.78 1.41 6.70
CA ALA A 114 -5.71 2.74 7.28
C ALA A 114 -4.32 3.08 7.83
N LEU A 115 -3.53 2.08 8.26
CA LEU A 115 -2.13 2.28 8.70
C LEU A 115 -1.24 2.89 7.61
N ALA A 116 -1.55 2.71 6.32
CA ALA A 116 -0.76 3.30 5.22
C ALA A 116 -0.58 4.82 5.36
N LEU A 117 -1.57 5.49 5.96
CA LEU A 117 -1.54 6.92 6.15
C LEU A 117 -0.42 7.37 7.12
N LEU A 118 0.01 6.54 8.07
CA LEU A 118 1.14 6.85 8.96
C LEU A 118 2.45 7.02 8.19
N LEU A 119 2.62 6.28 7.09
CA LEU A 119 3.79 6.37 6.23
C LEU A 119 3.73 7.52 5.21
N LEU A 120 2.51 7.95 4.84
CA LEU A 120 2.29 8.92 3.75
C LEU A 120 1.93 10.33 4.21
N SER A 121 1.40 10.48 5.42
CA SER A 121 0.93 11.77 5.93
C SER A 121 2.06 12.79 6.02
N LYS A 122 1.67 14.05 5.80
CA LYS A 122 2.56 15.20 5.97
C LYS A 122 2.67 15.65 7.42
N SER A 123 1.63 15.39 8.22
CA SER A 123 1.58 15.67 9.65
C SER A 123 1.14 14.41 10.39
N VAL A 124 1.94 13.95 11.34
CA VAL A 124 1.63 12.83 12.24
C VAL A 124 1.96 13.30 13.65
N ILE A 125 0.98 13.31 14.54
CA ILE A 125 1.16 13.75 15.94
C ILE A 125 0.83 12.57 16.84
N CYS A 126 1.81 12.10 17.61
CA CYS A 126 1.63 11.04 18.60
C CYS A 126 1.39 11.65 19.98
N SER A 127 0.42 11.09 20.71
CA SER A 127 0.08 11.50 22.08
C SER A 127 0.19 10.28 23.01
N GLU A 128 1.09 10.36 23.99
CA GLU A 128 1.31 9.29 24.98
C GLU A 128 0.16 9.17 25.97
N ASP A 129 -0.44 10.30 26.36
CA ASP A 129 -1.43 10.36 27.44
C ASP A 129 -2.70 9.54 27.14
N ASP A 130 -3.08 9.48 25.86
CA ASP A 130 -4.29 8.79 25.41
C ASP A 130 -4.04 7.68 24.38
N TYR A 131 -2.77 7.31 24.20
CA TYR A 131 -2.28 6.33 23.21
C TYR A 131 -2.92 6.55 21.84
N SER A 132 -2.83 7.79 21.36
CA SER A 132 -3.45 8.21 20.11
C SER A 132 -2.43 8.74 19.12
N ILE A 133 -2.72 8.54 17.84
CA ILE A 133 -1.96 9.12 16.74
C ILE A 133 -2.94 9.89 15.88
N VAL A 134 -2.57 11.10 15.47
CA VAL A 134 -3.41 11.89 14.57
C VAL A 134 -2.66 12.30 13.32
N CYS A 135 -3.22 11.92 12.18
CA CYS A 135 -2.69 12.18 10.86
C CYS A 135 -3.43 13.34 10.20
N ASP A 136 -2.67 14.28 9.63
CA ASP A 136 -3.17 15.36 8.78
C ASP A 136 -4.33 16.15 9.41
N ASP A 137 -4.30 16.30 10.72
CA ASP A 137 -5.34 16.89 11.54
C ASP A 137 -6.76 16.31 11.32
N PHE A 138 -6.88 15.14 10.70
CA PHE A 138 -8.13 14.62 10.18
C PHE A 138 -8.44 13.21 10.66
N ILE A 139 -7.49 12.28 10.60
CA ILE A 139 -7.70 10.87 10.99
C ILE A 139 -7.01 10.59 12.30
N SER A 140 -7.75 10.04 13.26
CA SER A 140 -7.25 9.66 14.57
C SER A 140 -7.28 8.14 14.74
N TYR A 141 -6.16 7.61 15.21
CA TYR A 141 -5.98 6.24 15.65
C TYR A 141 -5.96 6.26 17.17
N LYS A 142 -6.74 5.40 17.81
CA LYS A 142 -6.70 5.23 19.27
C LYS A 142 -6.46 3.77 19.61
N PHE A 143 -5.41 3.51 20.38
CA PHE A 143 -4.98 2.17 20.71
C PHE A 143 -5.46 1.80 22.12
N PRO A 144 -6.09 0.62 22.30
CA PRO A 144 -6.48 0.15 23.63
C PRO A 144 -5.29 -0.30 24.47
N ARG A 145 -4.17 -0.70 23.84
CA ARG A 145 -2.96 -1.19 24.51
C ARG A 145 -1.78 -0.26 24.21
N ALA A 146 -1.08 0.17 25.26
CA ALA A 146 0.12 0.99 25.13
C ALA A 146 1.21 0.32 24.29
N MET A 147 1.40 -0.99 24.46
CA MET A 147 2.40 -1.77 23.71
C MET A 147 2.17 -1.70 22.20
N ASP A 148 0.91 -1.79 21.76
CA ASP A 148 0.52 -1.70 20.35
C ASP A 148 0.80 -0.30 19.79
N PHE A 149 0.47 0.74 20.56
CA PHE A 149 0.77 2.13 20.22
C PHE A 149 2.27 2.35 19.99
N PHE A 150 3.12 2.00 20.96
CA PHE A 150 4.56 2.20 20.85
C PHE A 150 5.17 1.36 19.71
N THR A 151 4.70 0.12 19.52
CA THR A 151 5.14 -0.75 18.42
C THR A 151 4.82 -0.12 17.05
N ILE A 152 3.59 0.36 16.85
CA ILE A 152 3.19 0.99 15.58
C ILE A 152 3.97 2.29 15.33
N VAL A 153 4.19 3.10 16.37
CA VAL A 153 4.99 4.33 16.24
C VAL A 153 6.43 4.01 15.86
N GLU A 154 7.07 3.04 16.52
CA GLU A 154 8.45 2.64 16.23
C GLU A 154 8.56 2.12 14.78
N GLN A 155 7.69 1.20 14.39
CA GLN A 155 7.67 0.65 13.03
C GLN A 155 7.44 1.74 11.97
N ALA A 156 6.44 2.61 12.17
CA ALA A 156 6.16 3.71 11.24
C ALA A 156 7.36 4.66 11.11
N THR A 157 7.97 5.00 12.24
CA THR A 157 9.16 5.87 12.30
C THR A 157 10.32 5.27 11.51
N ALA A 158 10.61 3.99 11.75
CA ALA A 158 11.72 3.29 11.15
C ALA A 158 11.53 3.13 9.62
N ILE A 159 10.32 2.76 9.19
CA ILE A 159 9.97 2.63 7.77
C ILE A 159 10.00 3.98 7.06
N ARG A 160 9.56 5.06 7.70
CA ARG A 160 9.66 6.40 7.11
C ARG A 160 11.10 6.84 6.89
N ARG A 161 12.00 6.58 7.84
CA ARG A 161 13.45 6.82 7.66
C ARG A 161 13.99 5.99 6.50
N GLN A 162 13.64 4.71 6.43
CA GLN A 162 14.07 3.82 5.35
C GLN A 162 13.55 4.29 3.98
N LEU A 163 12.31 4.73 3.90
CA LEU A 163 11.70 5.31 2.70
C LEU A 163 12.42 6.58 2.26
N ALA A 164 12.68 7.53 3.18
CA ALA A 164 13.40 8.75 2.88
C ALA A 164 14.82 8.48 2.37
N ARG A 165 15.55 7.57 3.03
CA ARG A 165 16.90 7.14 2.61
C ARG A 165 16.88 6.48 1.22
N ALA A 166 15.95 5.54 0.99
CA ALA A 166 15.83 4.85 -0.29
C ALA A 166 15.46 5.80 -1.43
N LEU A 167 14.59 6.78 -1.18
CA LEU A 167 14.26 7.82 -2.16
C LEU A 167 15.49 8.68 -2.50
N ASN A 168 16.26 9.11 -1.49
CA ASN A 168 17.49 9.88 -1.73
C ASN A 168 18.52 9.08 -2.54
N ARG A 169 18.76 7.81 -2.19
CA ARG A 169 19.65 6.92 -2.96
C ARG A 169 19.15 6.70 -4.39
N SER A 170 17.84 6.55 -4.57
CA SER A 170 17.23 6.39 -5.90
C SER A 170 17.44 7.63 -6.78
N LEU A 171 17.42 8.83 -6.21
CA LEU A 171 17.77 10.07 -6.92
C LEU A 171 19.26 10.10 -7.34
N GLU A 172 20.12 9.42 -6.60
CA GLU A 172 21.56 9.24 -6.93
C GLU A 172 21.80 8.06 -7.89
N GLY A 173 20.74 7.32 -8.28
CA GLY A 173 20.80 6.17 -9.18
C GLY A 173 21.06 4.83 -8.49
N ASP A 174 21.09 4.79 -7.15
CA ASP A 174 21.22 3.56 -6.38
C ASP A 174 19.84 3.00 -6.01
N LEU A 175 19.50 1.85 -6.62
CA LEU A 175 18.26 1.11 -6.37
C LEU A 175 18.45 -0.09 -5.42
N SER A 176 19.62 -0.18 -4.78
CA SER A 176 19.91 -1.20 -3.76
C SER A 176 18.93 -1.09 -2.59
N ASP A 177 18.65 -2.20 -1.89
CA ASP A 177 17.73 -2.30 -0.75
C ASP A 177 16.22 -2.06 -1.01
N SER A 178 15.79 -1.84 -2.26
CA SER A 178 14.37 -1.65 -2.61
C SER A 178 13.45 -2.79 -2.12
N HIS A 179 13.97 -4.02 -2.09
CA HIS A 179 13.19 -5.19 -1.67
C HIS A 179 12.99 -5.26 -0.16
N ALA A 180 14.01 -4.91 0.63
CA ALA A 180 13.90 -4.86 2.08
C ALA A 180 12.84 -3.83 2.49
N LEU A 181 12.88 -2.63 1.88
CA LEU A 181 11.87 -1.60 2.11
C LEU A 181 10.46 -2.08 1.77
N ALA A 182 10.27 -2.75 0.61
CA ALA A 182 8.97 -3.29 0.24
C ALA A 182 8.47 -4.33 1.26
N LYS A 183 9.36 -5.16 1.80
CA LYS A 183 9.05 -6.13 2.87
C LYS A 183 8.61 -5.42 4.15
N SER A 184 9.35 -4.41 4.61
CA SER A 184 9.05 -3.67 5.83
C SER A 184 7.71 -2.92 5.70
N VAL A 185 7.46 -2.28 4.55
CA VAL A 185 6.16 -1.63 4.25
C VAL A 185 5.03 -2.67 4.25
N LEU A 186 5.20 -3.81 3.58
CA LEU A 186 4.16 -4.83 3.50
C LEU A 186 3.84 -5.43 4.88
N SER A 187 4.87 -5.72 5.69
CA SER A 187 4.71 -6.21 7.05
C SER A 187 3.90 -5.21 7.88
N PHE A 188 4.21 -3.92 7.80
CA PHE A 188 3.48 -2.86 8.50
C PHE A 188 2.03 -2.69 8.03
N LEU A 189 1.77 -2.77 6.72
CA LEU A 189 0.42 -2.70 6.17
C LEU A 189 -0.45 -3.91 6.58
N ARG A 190 0.20 -5.03 6.91
CA ARG A 190 -0.44 -6.28 7.39
C ARG A 190 -0.39 -6.42 8.92
N SER A 191 0.06 -5.39 9.65
CA SER A 191 0.16 -5.45 11.11
C SER A 191 -1.17 -5.83 11.75
N ASN A 192 -1.15 -6.90 12.53
CA ASN A 192 -2.33 -7.42 13.23
C ASN A 192 -2.52 -6.69 14.57
N VAL A 193 -2.81 -5.39 14.49
CA VAL A 193 -3.01 -4.53 15.66
C VAL A 193 -4.43 -3.98 15.64
N GLU A 194 -5.12 -4.12 16.78
CA GLU A 194 -6.45 -3.59 16.97
C GLU A 194 -6.40 -2.13 17.42
N TYR A 195 -7.10 -1.25 16.71
CA TYR A 195 -7.23 0.17 17.07
C TYR A 195 -8.63 0.67 16.73
N ILE A 196 -8.97 1.86 17.22
CA ILE A 196 -10.19 2.58 16.86
C ILE A 196 -9.80 3.67 15.87
N LEU A 197 -10.44 3.69 14.70
CA LEU A 197 -10.25 4.73 13.70
C LEU A 197 -11.42 5.71 13.72
N THR A 198 -11.13 7.00 13.91
CA THR A 198 -12.13 8.07 13.89
C THR A 198 -11.67 9.25 13.04
N ARG A 199 -12.62 10.11 12.67
CA ARG A 199 -12.35 11.39 12.00
C ARG A 199 -12.51 12.56 12.96
N ARG A 200 -11.71 13.59 12.78
CA ARG A 200 -11.95 14.91 13.38
C ARG A 200 -12.93 15.71 12.51
N ALA A 201 -13.88 16.38 13.17
CA ALA A 201 -14.96 17.09 12.49
C ALA A 201 -14.51 18.41 11.85
N CYS A 202 -13.54 19.09 12.46
CA CYS A 202 -13.02 20.38 12.01
C CYS A 202 -11.48 20.34 12.01
N PRO A 203 -10.85 19.79 10.96
CA PRO A 203 -9.40 19.78 10.80
C PRO A 203 -8.86 21.19 10.62
N ASP A 204 -7.83 21.58 11.38
CA ASP A 204 -7.12 22.84 11.21
C ASP A 204 -6.24 22.78 9.94
N ASP A 205 -6.24 23.90 9.21
CA ASP A 205 -5.38 24.15 8.06
C ASP A 205 -3.97 24.56 8.46
N ASN A 206 -3.79 25.17 9.63
CA ASN A 206 -2.51 25.70 10.09
C ASN A 206 -1.81 24.72 11.05
N ARG A 207 -1.64 23.48 10.60
CA ARG A 207 -1.00 22.42 11.38
C ARG A 207 0.51 22.36 11.17
N GLU A 208 1.20 21.86 12.19
CA GLU A 208 2.60 21.56 12.11
C GLU A 208 2.88 20.38 11.15
N LEU A 209 3.81 20.58 10.23
CA LEU A 209 4.29 19.54 9.32
C LEU A 209 5.41 18.74 9.98
N GLY A 210 5.42 17.43 9.70
CA GLY A 210 6.38 16.48 10.23
C GLY A 210 5.72 15.33 10.99
N PHE A 211 6.55 14.47 11.54
CA PHE A 211 6.12 13.38 12.42
C PHE A 211 6.61 13.71 13.82
N VAL A 212 5.70 14.10 14.71
CA VAL A 212 5.98 14.39 16.12
C VAL A 212 5.87 13.09 16.91
N LEU A 213 7.00 12.67 17.47
CA LEU A 213 7.13 11.47 18.27
C LEU A 213 6.39 11.61 19.62
N PRO A 214 6.10 10.49 20.29
CA PRO A 214 5.53 10.47 21.63
C PRO A 214 6.28 11.36 22.64
N SER A 215 7.61 11.45 22.51
CA SER A 215 8.48 12.32 23.30
C SER A 215 8.33 13.84 23.03
N GLY A 216 7.54 14.23 22.03
CA GLY A 216 7.40 15.61 21.56
C GLY A 216 8.46 16.04 20.54
N GLU A 217 9.47 15.22 20.26
CA GLU A 217 10.49 15.52 19.27
C GLU A 217 9.99 15.28 17.85
N LYS A 218 10.43 16.10 16.89
CA LYS A 218 10.19 15.83 15.48
C LYS A 218 11.14 14.76 14.96
N LEU A 219 10.58 13.81 14.21
CA LEU A 219 11.34 12.80 13.50
C LEU A 219 12.36 13.43 12.55
N SER A 220 13.63 13.22 12.83
CA SER A 220 14.71 13.46 11.86
C SER A 220 14.76 12.32 10.84
N GLU A 221 14.57 12.65 9.57
CA GLU A 221 14.74 11.71 8.45
C GLU A 221 16.23 11.38 8.19
N LYS A 222 17.15 12.13 8.82
CA LYS A 222 18.61 11.93 8.74
C LYS A 222 19.20 11.12 9.90
N GLY A 223 18.41 10.76 10.92
CA GLY A 223 18.92 10.10 12.14
C GLY A 223 19.59 8.75 11.89
N ASP A 224 20.39 8.27 12.85
CA ASP A 224 21.49 7.29 12.70
C ASP A 224 21.13 5.82 12.39
N GLU A 225 22.16 5.00 12.15
CA GLU A 225 22.12 3.55 11.86
C GLU A 225 21.51 2.69 12.98
N GLU A 226 21.46 3.16 14.24
CA GLU A 226 21.06 2.33 15.38
C GLU A 226 19.61 1.80 15.28
N THR A 227 18.69 2.54 14.65
CA THR A 227 17.30 2.07 14.44
C THR A 227 17.20 0.90 13.46
N LEU A 228 18.20 0.72 12.58
CA LEU A 228 18.26 -0.46 11.70
C LEU A 228 18.44 -1.75 12.50
N THR A 229 19.04 -1.67 13.70
CA THR A 229 19.23 -2.84 14.58
C THR A 229 17.90 -3.32 15.14
N SER A 230 17.01 -2.41 15.55
CA SER A 230 15.64 -2.73 15.97
C SER A 230 14.82 -3.31 14.81
N ILE A 231 14.93 -2.72 13.61
CA ILE A 231 14.31 -3.26 12.39
C ILE A 231 14.81 -4.68 12.11
N ARG A 232 16.12 -4.94 12.18
CA ARG A 232 16.69 -6.28 11.97
C ARG A 232 16.19 -7.31 12.99
N LEU A 233 15.92 -6.89 14.23
CA LEU A 233 15.36 -7.77 15.28
C LEU A 233 13.88 -8.12 15.01
N TYR A 234 13.08 -7.18 14.49
CA TYR A 234 11.72 -7.47 14.02
C TYR A 234 11.70 -8.25 12.69
N GLU A 235 12.61 -7.95 11.76
CA GLU A 235 12.79 -8.66 10.49
C GLU A 235 13.29 -10.10 10.67
N ALA A 236 14.00 -10.39 11.78
CA ALA A 236 14.42 -11.74 12.16
C ALA A 236 13.25 -12.65 12.56
N GLN A 237 12.05 -12.08 12.79
CA GLN A 237 10.79 -12.84 12.84
C GLN A 237 10.19 -12.99 11.43
N SER A 238 11.02 -13.20 10.41
CA SER A 238 10.60 -13.29 9.02
C SER A 238 9.60 -14.43 8.82
N ASP A 239 8.40 -14.07 8.41
CA ASP A 239 7.45 -14.99 7.78
C ASP A 239 8.00 -15.40 6.42
N SER A 240 8.62 -16.58 6.32
CA SER A 240 9.23 -17.12 5.09
C SER A 240 8.25 -17.09 3.90
N LYS A 241 6.95 -17.18 4.18
CA LYS A 241 5.88 -17.05 3.19
C LYS A 241 5.84 -15.69 2.50
N LEU A 242 6.17 -14.62 3.20
CA LEU A 242 6.11 -13.25 2.67
C LEU A 242 7.30 -12.97 1.74
N GLU A 243 8.45 -13.58 2.01
CA GLU A 243 9.58 -13.59 1.08
C GLU A 243 9.23 -14.33 -0.22
N ASP A 244 8.59 -15.49 -0.10
CA ASP A 244 8.09 -16.25 -1.25
C ASP A 244 7.07 -15.44 -2.05
N GLU A 245 6.11 -14.77 -1.41
CA GLU A 245 5.13 -13.90 -2.11
C GLU A 245 5.80 -12.76 -2.89
N LEU A 246 6.81 -12.11 -2.31
CA LEU A 246 7.52 -11.04 -3.01
C LEU A 246 8.50 -11.58 -4.08
N ALA A 247 8.95 -12.84 -3.96
CA ALA A 247 9.84 -13.51 -4.91
C ALA A 247 9.10 -14.19 -6.07
N ILE A 248 7.82 -14.57 -5.92
CA ILE A 248 7.02 -15.22 -6.99
C ILE A 248 6.88 -14.31 -8.22
N ASN A 249 6.96 -12.99 -8.07
CA ASN A 249 7.01 -12.07 -9.23
C ASN A 249 8.43 -11.82 -9.77
N ARG A 250 9.48 -12.33 -9.10
CA ARG A 250 10.86 -12.36 -9.60
C ARG A 250 11.13 -13.55 -10.50
N THR A 251 10.22 -14.52 -10.63
CA THR A 251 10.23 -15.38 -11.82
C THR A 251 9.77 -14.57 -13.03
N ALA A 252 10.58 -13.58 -13.41
CA ALA A 252 11.01 -13.53 -14.79
C ALA A 252 11.42 -14.96 -15.11
N GLU A 253 10.59 -15.62 -15.91
CA GLU A 253 10.90 -16.87 -16.55
C GLU A 253 12.40 -16.90 -16.82
N LYS A 254 13.13 -17.88 -16.28
CA LYS A 254 14.27 -18.39 -17.05
C LYS A 254 13.63 -18.89 -18.34
N LYS A 255 13.43 -18.00 -19.32
CA LYS A 255 12.93 -18.37 -20.64
C LYS A 255 13.89 -19.47 -21.09
N PRO A 256 13.40 -20.67 -21.41
CA PRO A 256 14.28 -21.74 -21.85
C PRO A 256 15.08 -21.18 -23.04
N SER A 257 16.41 -21.23 -22.93
CA SER A 257 17.28 -20.82 -24.02
C SER A 257 17.01 -21.75 -25.20
N ILE A 258 16.58 -21.18 -26.32
CA ILE A 258 16.31 -21.91 -27.55
C ILE A 258 17.64 -22.12 -28.26
N GLU A 259 18.09 -23.37 -28.36
CA GLU A 259 19.22 -23.73 -29.21
C GLU A 259 18.78 -23.69 -30.68
N TYR A 260 19.49 -22.89 -31.49
CA TYR A 260 19.28 -22.76 -32.91
C TYR A 260 20.60 -22.97 -33.66
N PHE A 261 20.63 -23.95 -34.56
CA PHE A 261 21.76 -24.12 -35.48
C PHE A 261 21.55 -23.23 -36.71
N CYS A 262 22.50 -22.34 -36.99
CA CYS A 262 22.46 -21.50 -38.18
C CYS A 262 23.32 -22.10 -39.29
N ASP A 263 22.70 -22.45 -40.42
CA ASP A 263 23.40 -23.04 -41.58
C ASP A 263 24.39 -22.08 -42.25
N VAL A 264 24.18 -20.76 -42.13
CA VAL A 264 25.09 -19.74 -42.68
C VAL A 264 26.31 -19.52 -41.79
N CYS A 265 26.11 -19.48 -40.48
CA CYS A 265 27.19 -19.31 -39.50
C CYS A 265 27.89 -20.62 -39.09
N GLN A 266 27.33 -21.78 -39.46
CA GLN A 266 27.83 -23.12 -39.11
C GLN A 266 28.10 -23.30 -37.61
N LYS A 267 27.23 -22.73 -36.76
CA LYS A 267 27.33 -22.85 -35.29
C LYS A 267 25.96 -22.87 -34.62
N THR A 268 25.89 -23.55 -33.49
CA THR A 268 24.72 -23.53 -32.59
C THR A 268 24.76 -22.26 -31.74
N LEU A 269 23.66 -21.52 -31.75
CA LEU A 269 23.48 -20.28 -31.01
C LEU A 269 22.31 -20.43 -30.03
N LEU A 270 22.44 -19.81 -28.86
CA LEU A 270 21.43 -19.81 -27.82
C LEU A 270 20.68 -18.48 -27.86
N PHE A 271 19.36 -18.55 -28.06
CA PHE A 271 18.49 -17.37 -28.10
C PHE A 271 17.44 -17.40 -27.00
N THR A 272 17.07 -16.20 -26.52
CA THR A 272 16.07 -16.03 -25.47
C THR A 272 14.64 -16.01 -26.01
N THR A 273 14.46 -15.72 -27.30
CA THR A 273 13.15 -15.69 -27.97
C THR A 273 13.26 -16.12 -29.44
N ALA A 274 12.16 -16.62 -30.01
CA ALA A 274 12.08 -16.93 -31.44
C ALA A 274 12.26 -15.68 -32.34
N PHE A 275 11.98 -14.50 -31.81
CA PHE A 275 12.20 -13.24 -32.52
C PHE A 275 13.70 -12.95 -32.73
N ASP A 276 14.54 -13.29 -31.75
CA ASP A 276 15.99 -13.12 -31.86
C ASP A 276 16.60 -14.05 -32.93
N ILE A 277 16.04 -15.25 -33.11
CA ILE A 277 16.41 -16.18 -34.19
C ILE A 277 16.09 -15.55 -35.55
N LEU A 278 14.89 -15.01 -35.73
CA LEU A 278 14.47 -14.36 -36.98
C LEU A 278 15.33 -13.12 -37.29
N ARG A 279 15.71 -12.34 -36.27
CA ARG A 279 16.63 -11.20 -36.42
C ARG A 279 18.02 -11.65 -36.86
N HIS A 280 18.53 -12.74 -36.30
CA HIS A 280 19.80 -13.34 -36.73
C HIS A 280 19.74 -13.85 -38.17
N GLN A 281 18.64 -14.51 -38.57
CA GLN A 281 18.46 -14.97 -39.95
C GLN A 281 18.44 -13.82 -40.96
N ARG A 282 17.88 -12.66 -40.59
CA ARG A 282 17.86 -11.45 -41.43
C ARG A 282 19.19 -10.69 -41.48
N SER A 283 20.16 -11.04 -40.63
CA SER A 283 21.50 -10.43 -40.66
C SER A 283 22.45 -11.07 -41.66
N HIS A 284 21.98 -12.13 -42.34
CA HIS A 284 22.58 -12.74 -43.53
C HIS A 284 21.81 -12.31 -44.77
#